data_AF-A0A7X0GSC3-F1
#
_entry.id   AF-A0A7X0GSC3-F1
#
_cell.length_a   1.000
_cell.length_b   1.000
_cell.length_c   1.000
_cell.angle_alpha   90.00
_cell.angle_beta   90.00
_cell.angle_gamma   90.00
#
_symmetry.space_group_name_H-M   'P 1'
#
loop_
_entity.id
_entity.type
_entity.pdbx_description
1 polymer ?
#
loop_
_entity_poly.entity_id
_entity_poly.type
_entity_poly.pdbx_seq_one_letter_code
_entity_poly.pdbx_strand_id
1 'polypeptide(L)'
;MLWGLCASAFSAALAPVLVASGTTPTESGADRKGPGPADGEKRFDETYRGHRIAGVRHDAGRPGERAPSEWHVTVDGRPLHLMRRADGSWMSMVDHYQSYATPRAAARAAVDELGPDTRLVTPGERNSRMEESHTVNGDKHAEGEHRRGVHA
;
A
#
# COMPACT_ATOMS: atom_id res chain seq x y z
N MET A 1 38.23 46.45 0.78
CA MET A 1 37.33 47.50 1.30
C MET A 1 36.13 47.49 0.35
N LEU A 2 34.90 47.09 0.69
CA LEU A 2 34.12 47.27 1.91
C LEU A 2 32.96 46.23 1.89
N TRP A 3 32.66 45.64 3.06
CA TRP A 3 31.57 44.70 3.31
C TRP A 3 30.21 45.41 3.32
N GLY A 4 29.14 44.71 2.95
CA GLY A 4 27.76 45.15 3.18
C GLY A 4 26.83 43.97 3.44
N LEU A 5 26.82 43.48 4.68
CA LEU A 5 25.77 42.59 5.20
C LEU A 5 24.49 43.40 5.41
N CYS A 6 23.36 42.94 4.86
CA CYS A 6 22.03 43.34 5.34
C CYS A 6 21.35 42.12 5.97
N ALA A 7 21.57 41.94 7.27
CA ALA A 7 20.80 41.03 8.09
C ALA A 7 19.41 41.64 8.33
N SER A 8 18.35 40.99 7.84
CA SER A 8 16.97 41.39 8.12
C SER A 8 16.45 40.52 9.26
N ALA A 9 16.35 41.09 10.45
CA ALA A 9 15.72 40.45 11.60
C ALA A 9 14.20 40.59 11.49
N PHE A 10 13.47 39.49 11.35
CA PHE A 10 12.01 39.47 11.40
C PHE A 10 11.57 38.94 12.76
N SER A 11 11.18 39.84 13.67
CA SER A 11 10.52 39.47 14.92
C SER A 11 9.01 39.49 14.71
N ALA A 12 8.38 38.31 14.70
CA ALA A 12 6.93 38.19 14.73
C ALA A 12 6.51 37.73 16.14
N ALA A 13 5.84 38.63 16.86
CA ALA A 13 5.21 38.32 18.15
C ALA A 13 3.91 37.53 17.91
N LEU A 14 3.81 36.33 18.47
CA LEU A 14 2.57 35.55 18.51
C LEU A 14 1.94 35.71 19.90
N ALA A 15 0.79 36.38 19.96
CA ALA A 15 -0.06 36.43 21.16
C ALA A 15 -0.95 35.17 21.23
N PRO A 16 -1.19 34.58 22.41
CA PRO A 16 -2.11 33.46 22.55
C PRO A 16 -3.55 33.98 22.69
N VAL A 17 -4.45 33.50 21.84
CA VAL A 17 -5.90 33.66 22.05
C VAL A 17 -6.41 32.45 22.83
N LEU A 18 -6.69 32.65 24.11
CA LEU A 18 -7.48 31.74 24.94
C LEU A 18 -8.95 31.90 24.56
N VAL A 19 -9.57 30.83 24.05
CA VAL A 19 -11.02 30.69 24.03
C VAL A 19 -11.42 29.66 25.10
N ALA A 20 -12.20 30.13 26.06
CA ALA A 20 -12.84 29.36 27.10
C ALA A 20 -14.36 29.44 26.94
N SER A 21 -15.05 28.40 27.39
CA SER A 21 -16.53 28.21 27.55
C SER A 21 -17.24 27.61 26.34
N GLY A 22 -18.15 26.62 26.46
CA GLY A 22 -18.69 25.93 27.64
C GLY A 22 -19.83 24.97 27.26
N THR A 23 -20.15 24.04 28.18
CA THR A 23 -21.44 23.34 28.48
C THR A 23 -22.14 22.53 27.36
N THR A 24 -22.39 21.22 27.46
CA THR A 24 -23.43 20.49 28.26
C THR A 24 -23.38 18.99 27.84
N PRO A 25 -24.16 18.02 28.39
CA PRO A 25 -24.68 17.78 29.74
C PRO A 25 -24.17 16.44 30.35
N THR A 26 -24.41 16.26 31.65
CA THR A 26 -24.35 14.97 32.34
C THR A 26 -25.51 14.08 31.87
N GLU A 27 -25.19 12.87 31.39
CA GLU A 27 -26.12 11.74 31.41
C GLU A 27 -25.41 10.58 32.13
N SER A 28 -26.07 10.11 33.18
CA SER A 28 -25.63 9.09 34.11
C SER A 28 -25.91 7.69 33.55
N GLY A 29 -24.95 6.78 33.72
CA GLY A 29 -25.22 5.36 33.92
C GLY A 29 -25.52 4.50 32.69
N ALA A 30 -24.47 3.90 32.13
CA ALA A 30 -24.44 2.46 31.85
C ALA A 30 -23.02 2.08 31.39
N ASP A 31 -22.40 1.17 32.13
CA ASP A 31 -21.18 0.42 31.79
C ASP A 31 -21.14 -0.01 30.31
N ARG A 32 -20.60 0.85 29.45
CA ARG A 32 -20.05 0.41 28.17
C ARG A 32 -18.57 0.22 28.37
N LYS A 33 -18.22 -1.03 28.66
CA LYS A 33 -16.93 -1.65 28.33
C LYS A 33 -16.48 -1.09 26.98
N GLY A 34 -15.60 -0.09 27.01
CA GLY A 34 -15.07 0.52 25.81
C GLY A 34 -14.39 -0.56 24.96
N PRO A 35 -14.47 -0.50 23.62
CA PRO A 35 -13.64 -1.33 22.79
C PRO A 35 -12.19 -0.94 23.09
N GLY A 36 -11.46 -1.82 23.77
CA GLY A 36 -10.02 -1.63 23.97
C GLY A 36 -9.31 -1.54 22.61
N PRO A 37 -8.16 -0.84 22.51
CA PRO A 37 -7.45 -0.59 21.25
C PRO A 37 -6.81 -1.83 20.58
N ALA A 38 -7.18 -3.06 20.95
CA ALA A 38 -6.38 -4.23 20.59
C ALA A 38 -6.69 -4.84 19.19
N ASP A 39 -7.92 -4.69 18.69
CA ASP A 39 -8.38 -5.46 17.52
C ASP A 39 -8.35 -4.66 16.21
N GLY A 40 -8.51 -3.33 16.29
CA GLY A 40 -8.52 -2.44 15.12
C GLY A 40 -7.14 -2.13 14.55
N GLU A 41 -6.08 -2.38 15.34
CA GLU A 41 -4.69 -2.15 14.93
C GLU A 41 -4.05 -3.38 14.25
N LYS A 42 -4.63 -4.58 14.44
CA LYS A 42 -4.09 -5.84 13.91
C LYS A 42 -4.77 -6.31 12.63
N ARG A 43 -5.89 -5.72 12.25
CA ARG A 43 -6.62 -6.04 11.02
C ARG A 43 -7.42 -4.85 10.52
N PHE A 44 -7.69 -4.82 9.22
CA PHE A 44 -8.63 -3.90 8.61
C PHE A 44 -9.30 -4.53 7.40
N ASP A 45 -10.52 -4.10 7.11
CA ASP A 45 -11.30 -4.50 5.94
C ASP A 45 -12.23 -3.33 5.60
N GLU A 46 -12.12 -2.79 4.39
CA GLU A 46 -12.93 -1.67 3.92
C GLU A 46 -13.15 -1.72 2.41
N THR A 47 -14.20 -1.06 1.94
CA THR A 47 -14.36 -0.74 0.52
C THR A 47 -13.89 0.69 0.27
N TYR A 48 -12.90 0.86 -0.59
CA TYR A 48 -12.35 2.16 -0.99
C TYR A 48 -12.43 2.30 -2.51
N ARG A 49 -13.17 3.32 -2.98
CA ARG A 49 -13.40 3.58 -4.41
C ARG A 49 -13.88 2.37 -5.21
N GLY A 50 -14.71 1.53 -4.60
CA GLY A 50 -15.26 0.31 -5.22
C GLY A 50 -14.40 -0.94 -5.07
N HIS A 51 -13.14 -0.81 -4.63
CA HIS A 51 -12.25 -1.94 -4.37
C HIS A 51 -12.30 -2.36 -2.90
N ARG A 52 -12.28 -3.66 -2.62
CA ARG A 52 -12.16 -4.18 -1.25
C ARG A 52 -10.71 -4.24 -0.83
N ILE A 53 -10.34 -3.50 0.21
CA ILE A 53 -9.02 -3.52 0.82
C ILE A 53 -9.10 -4.25 2.15
N ALA A 54 -8.31 -5.31 2.32
CA ALA A 54 -8.20 -6.03 3.60
C ALA A 54 -6.75 -6.23 3.99
N GLY A 55 -6.46 -6.16 5.29
CA GLY A 55 -5.13 -6.35 5.85
C GLY A 55 -5.16 -7.09 7.18
N VAL A 56 -4.22 -7.99 7.38
CA VAL A 56 -3.98 -8.70 8.64
C VAL A 56 -2.50 -8.55 9.00
N ARG A 57 -2.23 -8.18 10.25
CA ARG A 57 -0.87 -8.13 10.79
C ARG A 57 -0.50 -9.50 11.32
N HIS A 58 0.59 -10.04 10.82
CA HIS A 58 1.22 -11.22 11.39
C HIS A 58 2.27 -10.79 12.41
N ASP A 59 2.24 -11.44 13.57
CA ASP A 59 3.29 -11.32 14.57
C ASP A 59 4.51 -12.09 14.05
N ALA A 60 5.30 -11.44 13.19
CA ALA A 60 6.57 -11.99 12.74
C ALA A 60 7.56 -11.85 13.90
N GLY A 61 7.83 -12.93 14.65
CA GLY A 61 8.93 -12.98 15.61
C GLY A 61 8.82 -14.08 16.67
N ARG A 62 9.98 -14.65 17.05
CA ARG A 62 10.14 -15.34 18.35
C ARG A 62 9.97 -14.32 19.48
N PRO A 63 9.46 -14.71 20.66
CA PRO A 63 9.45 -13.83 21.83
C PRO A 63 10.87 -13.29 22.09
N GLY A 64 11.05 -11.98 22.03
CA GLY A 64 12.34 -11.31 22.29
C GLY A 64 13.07 -10.75 21.07
N GLU A 65 12.66 -11.08 19.83
CA GLU A 65 13.19 -10.43 18.62
C GLU A 65 12.19 -9.43 18.05
N ARG A 66 12.64 -8.19 17.82
CA ARG A 66 11.85 -7.18 17.10
C ARG A 66 11.97 -7.42 15.60
N ALA A 67 11.42 -8.53 15.13
CA ALA A 67 11.28 -8.77 13.70
C ALA A 67 10.30 -7.74 13.09
N PRO A 68 10.49 -7.35 11.81
CA PRO A 68 9.59 -6.42 11.15
C PRO A 68 8.21 -7.07 11.12
N SER A 69 7.25 -6.50 11.85
CA SER A 69 5.89 -7.02 11.84
C SER A 69 5.33 -6.97 10.42
N GLU A 70 5.01 -8.14 9.90
CA GLU A 70 4.65 -8.36 8.49
C GLU A 70 3.15 -8.16 8.31
N TRP A 71 2.77 -7.31 7.37
CA TRP A 71 1.37 -7.11 7.02
C TRP A 71 1.06 -7.91 5.76
N HIS A 72 0.04 -8.76 5.82
CA HIS A 72 -0.57 -9.33 4.65
C HIS A 72 -1.73 -8.43 4.22
N VAL A 73 -1.61 -7.78 3.07
CA VAL A 73 -2.62 -6.85 2.54
C VAL A 73 -3.09 -7.34 1.17
N THR A 74 -4.39 -7.18 0.91
CA THR A 74 -5.04 -7.55 -0.35
C THR A 74 -5.90 -6.41 -0.87
N VAL A 75 -6.00 -6.32 -2.20
CA VAL A 75 -6.97 -5.50 -2.93
C VAL A 75 -7.79 -6.45 -3.80
N ASP A 76 -9.10 -6.48 -3.59
CA ASP A 76 -10.05 -7.43 -4.21
C ASP A 76 -9.63 -8.89 -4.03
N GLY A 77 -9.10 -9.20 -2.84
CA GLY A 77 -8.60 -10.54 -2.49
C GLY A 77 -7.24 -10.89 -3.10
N ARG A 78 -6.58 -9.94 -3.78
CA ARG A 78 -5.33 -10.18 -4.51
C ARG A 78 -4.16 -9.52 -3.77
N PRO A 79 -3.03 -10.22 -3.54
CA PRO A 79 -1.99 -9.73 -2.66
C PRO A 79 -1.36 -8.43 -3.16
N LEU A 80 -1.33 -7.42 -2.29
CA LEU A 80 -0.58 -6.19 -2.46
C LEU A 80 0.68 -6.27 -1.61
N HIS A 81 1.85 -6.26 -2.26
CA HIS A 81 3.11 -6.26 -1.54
C HIS A 81 3.38 -4.88 -0.94
N LEU A 82 3.55 -4.84 0.38
CA LEU A 82 3.95 -3.64 1.13
C LEU A 82 5.37 -3.79 1.64
N MET A 83 6.08 -2.67 1.68
CA MET A 83 7.43 -2.58 2.22
C MET A 83 7.46 -1.58 3.35
N ARG A 84 8.10 -1.98 4.45
CA ARG A 84 8.30 -1.12 5.62
C ARG A 84 9.65 -0.43 5.52
N ARG A 85 9.66 0.89 5.67
CA ARG A 85 10.87 1.72 5.73
C ARG A 85 11.50 1.68 7.13
N ALA A 86 12.75 2.11 7.21
CA ALA A 86 13.48 2.23 8.47
C ALA A 86 12.84 3.23 9.46
N ASP A 87 12.23 4.31 8.94
CA ASP A 87 11.45 5.28 9.71
C ASP A 87 10.08 4.73 10.18
N GLY A 88 9.72 3.53 9.75
CA GLY A 88 8.48 2.86 10.07
C GLY A 88 7.29 3.19 9.17
N SER A 89 7.47 4.06 8.18
CA SER A 89 6.48 4.29 7.13
C SER A 89 6.38 3.10 6.18
N TRP A 90 5.37 3.14 5.31
CA TRP A 90 5.03 2.09 4.36
C TRP A 90 5.03 2.63 2.93
N MET A 91 5.34 1.75 1.98
CA MET A 91 5.17 1.96 0.55
C MET A 91 4.63 0.66 -0.07
N SER A 92 4.10 0.73 -1.29
CA SER A 92 3.65 -0.45 -2.02
C SER A 92 4.54 -0.73 -3.24
N MET A 93 4.37 -1.88 -3.88
CA MET A 93 4.98 -2.12 -5.19
C MET A 93 4.35 -1.28 -6.32
N VAL A 94 3.10 -0.83 -6.15
CA VAL A 94 2.38 -0.01 -7.14
C VAL A 94 2.83 1.45 -7.05
N ASP A 95 2.90 1.98 -5.83
CA ASP A 95 3.49 3.28 -5.52
C ASP A 95 4.70 3.10 -4.60
N HIS A 96 5.87 3.01 -5.25
CA HIS A 96 7.14 2.63 -4.63
C HIS A 96 7.93 3.80 -4.05
N TYR A 97 7.64 5.02 -4.48
CA TYR A 97 8.46 6.17 -4.13
C TYR A 97 7.83 7.03 -3.03
N GLN A 98 6.52 6.93 -2.84
CA GLN A 98 5.81 7.65 -1.80
C GLN A 98 5.78 6.90 -0.46
N SER A 99 5.88 7.66 0.63
CA SER A 99 5.83 7.14 2.00
C SER A 99 4.49 7.42 2.67
N TYR A 100 3.94 6.40 3.33
CA TYR A 100 2.66 6.46 4.03
C TYR A 100 2.79 6.08 5.51
N ALA A 101 2.04 6.77 6.36
CA ALA A 101 2.08 6.52 7.81
C ALA A 101 1.57 5.13 8.22
N THR A 102 0.68 4.52 7.41
CA THR A 102 0.04 3.24 7.75
C THR A 102 -0.06 2.31 6.53
N PRO A 103 -0.16 0.98 6.74
CA PRO A 103 -0.41 0.02 5.68
C PRO A 103 -1.74 0.30 4.93
N ARG A 104 -2.78 0.71 5.67
CA ARG A 104 -4.08 1.06 5.08
C ARG A 104 -3.95 2.26 4.13
N ALA A 105 -3.18 3.28 4.52
CA ALA A 105 -2.93 4.45 3.67
C ALA A 105 -2.16 4.08 2.39
N ALA A 106 -1.13 3.22 2.50
CA ALA A 106 -0.41 2.71 1.33
C ALA A 106 -1.33 1.89 0.40
N ALA A 107 -2.25 1.12 0.95
CA ALA A 107 -3.21 0.33 0.17
C ALA A 107 -4.23 1.20 -0.57
N ARG A 108 -4.72 2.27 0.06
CA ARG A 108 -5.60 3.26 -0.61
C ARG A 108 -4.88 3.95 -1.76
N ALA A 109 -3.63 4.35 -1.55
CA ALA A 109 -2.82 4.94 -2.62
C ALA A 109 -2.60 3.96 -3.79
N ALA A 110 -2.35 2.68 -3.51
CA ALA A 110 -2.28 1.68 -4.56
C ALA A 110 -3.59 1.58 -5.37
N VAL A 111 -4.76 1.67 -4.73
CA VAL A 111 -6.05 1.73 -5.43
C VAL A 111 -6.18 3.01 -6.26
N ASP A 112 -5.74 4.15 -5.73
CA ASP A 112 -5.73 5.41 -6.47
C ASP A 112 -4.88 5.34 -7.75
N GLU A 113 -3.73 4.64 -7.71
CA GLU A 113 -2.84 4.43 -8.87
C GLU A 113 -3.34 3.37 -9.87
N LEU A 114 -4.07 2.35 -9.41
CA LEU A 114 -4.63 1.32 -10.31
C LEU A 114 -5.75 1.89 -11.20
N GLY A 115 -6.57 2.79 -10.66
CA GLY A 115 -7.80 3.23 -11.32
C GLY A 115 -8.90 2.14 -11.33
N PRO A 116 -10.11 2.46 -11.82
CA PRO A 116 -11.32 1.66 -11.59
C PRO A 116 -11.34 0.29 -12.31
N ASP A 117 -10.64 0.18 -13.45
CA ASP A 117 -10.70 -1.02 -14.32
C ASP A 117 -9.46 -1.90 -14.21
N THR A 118 -8.48 -1.50 -13.39
CA THR A 118 -7.24 -2.26 -13.20
C THR A 118 -7.28 -3.04 -11.90
N ARG A 119 -6.65 -4.20 -11.91
CA ARG A 119 -6.52 -5.06 -10.73
C ARG A 119 -5.08 -5.54 -10.59
N LEU A 120 -4.76 -6.06 -9.39
CA LEU A 120 -3.62 -6.95 -9.06
C LEU A 120 -3.15 -7.85 -10.23
N VAL A 121 -2.06 -8.60 -10.13
CA VAL A 121 -1.96 -9.91 -10.80
C VAL A 121 -1.45 -10.89 -9.78
N THR A 122 -2.21 -11.96 -9.56
CA THR A 122 -1.75 -13.04 -8.70
C THR A 122 -0.62 -13.79 -9.40
N PRO A 123 0.45 -14.21 -8.69
CA PRO A 123 1.53 -14.97 -9.31
C PRO A 123 1.04 -16.20 -10.09
N GLY A 124 -0.02 -16.88 -9.61
CA GLY A 124 -0.60 -18.03 -10.32
C GLY A 124 -1.22 -17.66 -11.67
N GLU A 125 -1.94 -16.54 -11.75
CA GLU A 125 -2.55 -16.06 -13.00
C GLU A 125 -1.50 -15.65 -14.06
N ARG A 126 -0.37 -15.10 -13.59
CA ARG A 126 0.75 -14.74 -14.48
C ARG A 126 1.33 -15.97 -15.17
N ASN A 127 1.51 -17.06 -14.43
CA ASN A 127 2.14 -18.28 -14.93
C ASN A 127 1.25 -18.93 -16.00
N SER A 128 -0.07 -19.03 -15.76
CA SER A 128 -1.02 -19.60 -16.73
C SER A 128 -1.08 -18.82 -18.05
N ARG A 129 -1.00 -17.48 -17.99
CA ARG A 129 -0.95 -16.64 -19.21
C ARG A 129 0.29 -16.91 -20.06
N MET A 130 1.42 -17.21 -19.41
CA MET A 130 2.67 -17.51 -20.09
C MET A 130 2.62 -18.90 -20.75
N GLU A 131 2.04 -19.89 -20.08
CA GLU A 131 1.84 -21.24 -20.63
C GLU A 131 0.95 -21.22 -21.89
N GLU A 132 -0.17 -20.50 -21.86
CA GLU A 132 -1.06 -20.35 -23.02
C GLU A 132 -0.39 -19.60 -24.19
N SER A 133 0.51 -18.65 -23.90
CA SER A 133 1.25 -17.93 -24.94
C SER A 133 2.31 -18.78 -25.66
N HIS A 134 2.82 -19.83 -25.00
CA HIS A 134 3.80 -20.75 -25.58
C HIS A 134 3.15 -21.79 -26.49
N THR A 135 1.94 -22.25 -26.18
CA THR A 135 1.22 -23.22 -27.03
C THR A 135 0.79 -22.58 -28.36
N VAL A 136 0.32 -21.32 -28.35
CA VAL A 136 -0.13 -20.60 -29.56
C VAL A 136 1.01 -20.34 -30.57
N ASN A 137 2.27 -20.24 -30.11
CA ASN A 137 3.41 -20.04 -31.00
C ASN A 137 4.02 -21.36 -31.53
N GLY A 138 3.68 -22.51 -30.96
CA GLY A 138 4.19 -23.82 -31.37
C GLY A 138 3.65 -24.32 -32.71
N ASP A 139 2.45 -23.88 -33.11
CA ASP A 139 1.76 -24.39 -34.32
C ASP A 139 2.13 -23.65 -35.62
N LYS A 140 2.98 -22.60 -35.57
CA LYS A 140 3.30 -21.78 -36.75
C LYS A 140 4.56 -22.19 -37.52
N HIS A 141 5.24 -23.28 -37.15
CA HIS A 141 6.53 -23.67 -37.74
C HIS A 141 6.58 -25.07 -38.38
N ALA A 142 5.44 -25.67 -38.72
CA ALA A 142 5.40 -27.02 -39.28
C ALA A 142 4.68 -27.13 -40.64
N GLU A 143 4.81 -26.17 -41.55
CA GLU A 143 4.46 -26.43 -42.95
C GLU A 143 5.26 -25.54 -43.91
N GLY A 144 6.48 -25.98 -44.20
CA GLY A 144 7.42 -25.33 -45.11
C GLY A 144 8.17 -26.38 -45.92
N GLU A 145 7.43 -26.94 -46.88
CA GLU A 145 7.85 -27.77 -48.00
C GLU A 145 9.30 -27.55 -48.49
N HIS A 146 10.21 -28.50 -48.22
CA HIS A 146 11.54 -28.55 -48.85
C HIS A 146 11.42 -29.20 -50.24
N ARG A 147 11.26 -28.38 -51.28
CA ARG A 147 11.49 -28.78 -52.68
C ARG A 147 12.83 -28.22 -53.20
N ARG A 148 13.56 -29.11 -53.89
CA ARG A 148 14.72 -28.92 -54.79
C ARG A 148 16.09 -28.64 -54.12
N GLY A 149 17.21 -29.16 -54.61
CA GLY A 149 17.47 -29.68 -55.96
C GLY A 149 18.72 -30.55 -56.10
N VAL A 150 18.80 -31.10 -57.30
CA VAL A 150 19.82 -31.99 -57.89
C VAL A 150 21.24 -31.40 -57.88
N HIS A 151 22.24 -32.26 -57.69
CA HIS A 151 23.59 -32.05 -58.24
C HIS A 151 24.08 -33.34 -58.90
N ALA A 152 24.72 -33.15 -60.05
CA ALA A 152 25.25 -34.13 -60.99
C ALA A 152 26.45 -34.92 -60.44
#